data_AF-A0A243QLV0-F1
#
_entry.id   AF-A0A243QLV0-F1
#
_cell.length_a   1.000
_cell.length_b   1.000
_cell.length_c   1.000
_cell.angle_alpha   90.00
_cell.angle_beta   90.00
_cell.angle_gamma   90.00
#
_symmetry.space_group_name_H-M   'P 1'
#
loop_
_entity.id
_entity.type
_entity.pdbx_description
1 polymer ?
#
loop_
_entity_poly.entity_id
_entity_poly.type
_entity_poly.pdbx_seq_one_letter_code
_entity_poly.pdbx_strand_id
1 'polypeptide(L)'
;MPTPYGSRGGMAFGVEELRVLRRALALALHPTSASADDVQDCLRLAESLDEAMREGARLRAFLVADLGRYRAALPGTAAGYLALLDEALGAGY
;
A
#
# COMPACT_ATOMS: atom_id res chain seq x y z
N MET A 1 -9.64 -11.97 14.99
CA MET A 1 -8.99 -10.82 14.35
C MET A 1 -8.94 -11.07 12.84
N PRO A 2 -9.68 -10.33 12.01
CA PRO A 2 -9.44 -10.36 10.57
C PRO A 2 -8.02 -9.86 10.33
N THR A 3 -7.23 -10.59 9.55
CA THR A 3 -5.88 -10.16 9.18
C THR A 3 -5.95 -8.86 8.37
N PRO A 4 -4.97 -7.95 8.49
CA PRO A 4 -4.97 -6.66 7.79
C PRO A 4 -4.92 -6.79 6.26
N TYR A 5 -4.67 -7.99 5.76
CA TYR A 5 -4.90 -8.34 4.36
C TYR A 5 -6.32 -8.90 4.28
N GLY A 6 -7.21 -8.17 3.59
CA GLY A 6 -8.56 -8.63 3.30
C GLY A 6 -8.57 -10.01 2.63
N SER A 7 -9.75 -10.59 2.41
CA SER A 7 -9.95 -11.97 1.92
C SER A 7 -9.25 -12.37 0.60
N ARG A 8 -8.44 -11.49 -0.01
CA ARG A 8 -7.49 -11.77 -1.07
C ARG A 8 -6.09 -11.86 -0.45
N GLY A 9 -5.59 -13.08 -0.20
CA GLY A 9 -4.24 -13.29 0.31
C GLY A 9 -3.18 -12.62 -0.58
N GLY A 10 -2.43 -11.67 -0.03
CA GLY A 10 -1.13 -11.17 -0.53
C GLY A 10 -1.05 -10.50 -1.91
N MET A 11 -2.02 -10.67 -2.82
CA MET A 11 -1.92 -10.18 -4.19
C MET A 11 -2.69 -8.87 -4.38
N ALA A 12 -1.98 -7.85 -4.87
CA ALA A 12 -2.53 -6.53 -5.19
C ALA A 12 -3.51 -6.53 -6.37
N PHE A 13 -3.49 -7.58 -7.19
CA PHE A 13 -4.32 -7.75 -8.38
C PHE A 13 -5.10 -9.07 -8.36
N GLY A 14 -6.32 -9.04 -8.88
CA GLY A 14 -7.11 -10.20 -9.28
C GLY A 14 -6.69 -10.75 -10.64
N VAL A 15 -7.24 -11.93 -10.97
CA VAL A 15 -6.87 -12.67 -12.20
C VAL A 15 -7.20 -11.88 -13.47
N GLU A 16 -8.34 -11.21 -13.54
CA GLU A 16 -8.74 -10.43 -14.73
C GLU A 16 -7.87 -9.17 -14.90
N GLU A 17 -7.58 -8.48 -13.81
CA GLU A 17 -6.70 -7.30 -13.81
C GLU A 17 -5.29 -7.68 -14.29
N LEU A 18 -4.76 -8.83 -13.85
CA LEU A 18 -3.48 -9.35 -14.34
C LEU A 18 -3.51 -9.69 -15.84
N ARG A 19 -4.62 -10.22 -16.36
CA ARG A 19 -4.76 -10.50 -17.80
C ARG A 19 -4.75 -9.21 -18.61
N VAL A 20 -5.47 -8.19 -18.17
CA VAL A 20 -5.48 -6.86 -18.81
C VAL A 20 -4.08 -6.24 -18.76
N LEU A 21 -3.42 -6.23 -17.59
CA LEU A 21 -2.08 -5.71 -17.43
C LEU A 21 -1.07 -6.41 -18.35
N ARG A 22 -1.13 -7.74 -18.44
CA ARG A 22 -0.27 -8.50 -19.34
C ARG A 22 -0.50 -8.14 -20.81
N ARG A 23 -1.75 -7.94 -21.23
CA ARG A 23 -2.08 -7.49 -22.59
C ARG A 23 -1.54 -6.07 -22.86
N ALA A 24 -1.78 -5.15 -21.93
CA ALA A 24 -1.28 -3.78 -22.01
C ALA A 24 0.26 -3.74 -22.16
N LEU A 25 0.96 -4.56 -21.36
CA LEU A 25 2.41 -4.68 -21.45
C LEU A 25 2.87 -5.26 -22.78
N ALA A 26 2.18 -6.28 -23.31
CA ALA A 26 2.50 -6.84 -24.62
C ALA A 26 2.35 -5.79 -25.74
N LEU A 27 1.30 -4.97 -25.70
CA LEU A 27 1.10 -3.85 -26.63
C LEU A 27 2.18 -2.77 -26.50
N ALA A 28 2.61 -2.45 -25.28
CA ALA A 28 3.68 -1.48 -25.05
C ALA A 28 5.05 -1.95 -25.55
N LEU A 29 5.34 -3.25 -25.41
CA LEU A 29 6.60 -3.86 -25.87
C LEU A 29 6.61 -4.11 -27.38
N HIS A 30 5.46 -4.44 -27.97
CA HIS A 30 5.31 -4.72 -29.39
C HIS A 30 4.12 -3.94 -29.95
N PRO A 31 4.33 -2.65 -30.32
CA PRO A 31 3.25 -1.77 -30.75
C PRO A 31 2.53 -2.34 -31.97
N THR A 32 1.31 -2.80 -31.74
CA THR A 32 0.37 -3.22 -32.77
C THR A 32 -0.95 -2.49 -32.55
N SER A 33 -1.84 -2.48 -33.54
CA SER A 33 -3.15 -1.85 -33.40
C SER A 33 -3.95 -2.54 -32.29
N ALA A 34 -4.21 -1.82 -31.20
CA ALA A 34 -5.09 -2.28 -30.13
C ALA A 34 -6.56 -2.13 -30.56
N SER A 35 -7.41 -3.07 -30.14
CA SER A 35 -8.85 -2.91 -30.31
C SER A 35 -9.39 -1.83 -29.37
N ALA A 36 -10.57 -1.27 -29.69
CA ALA A 36 -11.23 -0.31 -28.80
C ALA A 36 -11.53 -0.90 -27.41
N ASP A 37 -11.86 -2.20 -27.35
CA ASP A 37 -12.13 -2.91 -26.11
C ASP A 37 -10.86 -3.06 -25.26
N ASP A 38 -9.72 -3.38 -25.87
CA ASP A 38 -8.43 -3.47 -25.16
C ASP A 38 -8.05 -2.11 -24.56
N VAL A 39 -8.24 -1.03 -25.30
CA VAL A 39 -7.99 0.33 -24.81
C VAL A 39 -8.92 0.66 -23.64
N GLN A 40 -10.21 0.33 -23.77
CA GLN A 40 -11.19 0.59 -22.71
C GLN A 40 -10.91 -0.22 -21.44
N ASP A 41 -10.50 -1.48 -21.57
CA ASP A 41 -10.10 -2.31 -20.43
C ASP A 41 -8.86 -1.75 -19.72
N CYS A 42 -7.88 -1.25 -20.48
CA CYS A 42 -6.71 -0.59 -19.90
C CYS A 42 -7.09 0.68 -19.13
N LEU A 43 -8.00 1.49 -19.67
CA LEU A 43 -8.50 2.70 -19.00
C LEU A 43 -9.23 2.36 -17.69
N ARG A 44 -10.12 1.36 -17.69
CA ARG A 44 -10.81 0.90 -16.47
C ARG A 44 -9.84 0.39 -15.41
N LEU A 45 -8.81 -0.35 -15.83
CA LEU A 45 -7.77 -0.82 -14.92
C LEU A 45 -6.97 0.36 -14.32
N ALA A 46 -6.62 1.36 -15.14
CA ALA A 46 -5.93 2.56 -14.68
C ALA A 46 -6.75 3.35 -13.66
N GLU A 47 -8.04 3.58 -13.93
CA GLU A 47 -8.95 4.26 -12.99
C GLU A 47 -9.06 3.51 -11.66
N SER A 48 -9.17 2.18 -11.72
CA SER A 48 -9.25 1.32 -10.53
C SER A 48 -7.95 1.39 -9.70
N LEU A 49 -6.80 1.48 -10.36
CA LEU A 49 -5.50 1.66 -9.72
C LEU A 49 -5.36 3.02 -9.07
N ASP A 50 -5.76 4.09 -9.76
CA ASP A 50 -5.73 5.44 -9.21
C ASP A 50 -6.61 5.57 -7.97
N GLU A 51 -7.78 4.93 -7.96
CA GLU A 51 -8.63 4.85 -6.77
C GLU A 51 -7.96 4.07 -5.63
N ALA A 52 -7.40 2.89 -5.92
CA ALA A 52 -6.71 2.09 -4.92
C ALA A 52 -5.49 2.82 -4.32
N MET A 53 -4.74 3.57 -5.15
CA MET A 53 -3.62 4.40 -4.70
C MET A 53 -4.08 5.56 -3.82
N ARG A 54 -5.16 6.25 -4.20
CA ARG A 54 -5.77 7.32 -3.39
C ARG A 54 -6.24 6.76 -2.05
N GLU A 55 -6.89 5.60 -2.04
CA GLU A 55 -7.36 4.98 -0.80
C GLU A 55 -6.20 4.48 0.08
N GLY A 56 -5.16 3.90 -0.53
CA GLY A 56 -3.95 3.52 0.19
C GLY A 56 -3.26 4.72 0.85
N ALA A 57 -3.20 5.87 0.17
CA ALA A 57 -2.68 7.11 0.73
C ALA A 57 -3.54 7.62 1.90
N ARG A 58 -4.88 7.57 1.77
CA ARG A 58 -5.82 7.92 2.84
C ARG A 58 -5.64 7.03 4.07
N LEU A 59 -5.57 5.71 3.88
CA LEU A 59 -5.35 4.75 4.97
C LEU A 59 -4.00 4.99 5.65
N ARG A 60 -2.93 5.20 4.89
CA ARG A 60 -1.61 5.51 5.43
C ARG A 60 -1.64 6.79 6.26
N ALA A 61 -2.25 7.86 5.75
CA ALA A 61 -2.39 9.11 6.47
C ALA A 61 -3.17 8.93 7.78
N PHE A 62 -4.26 8.17 7.74
CA PHE A 62 -5.03 7.81 8.93
C PHE A 62 -4.17 7.06 9.96
N LEU A 63 -3.46 6.01 9.56
CA LEU A 63 -2.62 5.20 10.46
C LEU A 63 -1.48 6.01 11.08
N VAL A 64 -0.83 6.89 10.30
CA VAL A 64 0.22 7.78 10.80
C VAL A 64 -0.33 8.74 11.85
N ALA A 65 -1.51 9.34 11.59
CA ALA A 65 -2.17 10.21 12.55
C ALA A 65 -2.58 9.45 13.82
N ASP A 66 -3.06 8.21 13.67
CA ASP A 66 -3.48 7.38 14.79
C ASP A 66 -2.32 6.95 15.67
N LEU A 67 -1.19 6.57 15.07
CA LEU A 67 0.06 6.34 15.80
C LEU A 67 0.52 7.58 16.59
N GLY A 68 0.36 8.77 16.02
CA GLY A 68 0.63 10.03 16.72
C GLY A 68 -0.25 10.20 17.97
N ARG A 69 -1.55 9.91 17.86
CA ARG A 69 -2.49 9.94 18.99
C ARG A 69 -2.14 8.91 20.06
N TYR A 70 -1.83 7.67 19.67
CA TYR A 70 -1.40 6.64 20.63
C TYR A 70 -0.13 7.03 21.37
N ARG A 71 0.86 7.61 20.67
CA ARG A 71 2.08 8.12 21.29
C ARG A 71 1.81 9.24 22.29
N ALA A 72 0.91 10.17 21.96
CA ALA A 72 0.54 11.26 22.86
C ALA A 72 -0.24 10.77 24.10
N ALA A 73 -1.01 9.69 23.96
CA ALA A 73 -1.78 9.09 25.05
C ALA A 73 -0.95 8.17 25.96
N LEU A 74 0.25 7.76 25.53
CA LEU A 74 1.15 6.96 26.36
C LEU A 74 1.72 7.84 27.49
N PRO A 75 1.66 7.39 28.75
CA PRO A 75 2.35 8.05 29.86
C PRO A 75 3.84 8.24 29.53
N GLY A 76 4.50 9.24 30.14
CA GLY A 76 5.90 9.62 29.87
C GLY A 76 6.96 8.51 30.00
N THR A 77 6.57 7.30 30.37
CA THR A 77 7.40 6.08 30.37
C THR A 77 7.86 5.68 28.97
N ALA A 78 7.15 6.01 27.89
CA ALA A 78 7.61 5.72 26.51
C ALA A 78 8.81 6.58 26.09
N ALA A 79 8.84 7.86 26.50
CA ALA A 79 10.01 8.73 26.33
C ALA A 79 11.16 8.25 27.23
N GLY A 80 10.85 7.85 28.47
CA GLY A 80 11.84 7.25 29.37
C GLY A 80 12.42 5.94 28.84
N TYR A 81 11.62 5.08 28.22
CA TYR A 81 12.09 3.81 27.65
C TYR A 81 13.06 4.04 26.49
N LEU A 82 12.76 4.94 25.56
CA LEU A 82 13.68 5.28 24.47
C LEU A 82 14.99 5.86 24.99
N ALA A 83 14.95 6.74 25.99
CA ALA A 83 16.16 7.30 26.62
C ALA A 83 16.99 6.20 27.32
N LEU A 84 16.34 5.29 28.06
CA LEU A 84 16.99 4.16 28.72
C LEU A 84 17.60 3.17 27.72
N LEU A 85 16.95 2.99 26.56
CA LEU A 85 17.46 2.14 25.48
C LEU A 85 18.71 2.77 24.83
N ASP A 86 18.68 4.08 24.58
CA ASP A 86 19.80 4.83 24.00
C ASP A 86 21.01 4.84 24.96
N GLU A 87 20.76 5.00 26.26
CA GLU A 87 21.79 4.85 27.31
C GLU A 87 22.36 3.42 27.37
N ALA A 88 21.51 2.39 27.30
CA ALA A 88 21.97 0.99 27.33
C ALA A 88 22.84 0.64 26.11
N LEU A 89 22.44 1.09 24.92
CA LEU A 89 23.20 0.90 23.68
C LEU A 89 24.52 1.70 23.71
N GLY A 90 24.51 2.93 24.23
CA GLY A 90 25.71 3.74 24.41
C GLY A 90 26.68 3.17 25.46
N ALA A 91 26.17 2.43 26.45
CA ALA A 91 26.94 1.70 27.44
C ALA A 91 27.48 0.34 26.93
N GLY A 92 27.15 -0.05 25.69
CA GLY A 92 27.68 -1.26 25.04
C GLY A 92 26.97 -2.57 25.39
N TYR A 93 25.72 -2.51 25.84
CA TYR A 93 24.84 -3.68 25.96
C TYR A 93 24.22 -4.10 24.61
#